data_AF-A0A2U1NHU6-F1
#
_entry.id   AF-A0A2U1NHU6-F1
#
_cell.length_a   1.000
_cell.length_b   1.000
_cell.length_c   1.000
_cell.angle_alpha   90.00
_cell.angle_beta   90.00
_cell.angle_gamma   90.00
#
_symmetry.space_group_name_H-M   'P 1'
#
loop_
_entity.id
_entity.type
_entity.pdbx_description
1 polymer ?
#
loop_
_entity_poly.entity_id
_entity_poly.type
_entity_poly.pdbx_seq_one_letter_code
_entity_poly.pdbx_strand_id
1 'polypeptide(L)'
;MHLCYVLIYKISCFCSHRFSIKGRVYPAILPVENKKITGRVLLGITAPELDILDKFEDYEYEKKLVNVSLLDTSEVLQAYTYVWVNSEDPDLYGEWDFEVWKESKMKDFLNMTMGFVEEQEQPESKPRVATYESYYNQNDGSNLSS
;
A
#
# COMPACT_ATOMS: atom_id res chain seq x y z
N MET A 1 -14.48 -9.38 -26.64
CA MET A 1 -14.21 -9.28 -25.19
C MET A 1 -12.74 -9.60 -24.98
N HIS A 2 -11.90 -8.59 -24.79
CA HIS A 2 -10.51 -8.82 -24.38
C HIS A 2 -10.53 -9.07 -22.87
N LEU A 3 -10.31 -10.32 -22.47
CA LEU A 3 -10.05 -10.64 -21.06
C LEU A 3 -8.77 -9.89 -20.65
N CYS A 4 -8.91 -8.82 -19.87
CA CYS A 4 -7.78 -8.19 -19.19
C CYS A 4 -7.41 -9.09 -18.01
N TYR A 5 -6.38 -9.91 -18.19
CA TYR A 5 -5.80 -10.68 -17.09
C TYR A 5 -4.79 -9.78 -16.37
N VAL A 6 -5.01 -9.50 -15.09
CA VAL A 6 -3.96 -8.95 -14.22
C VAL A 6 -2.99 -10.09 -13.89
N LEU A 7 -1.80 -10.06 -14.47
CA LEU A 7 -0.78 -11.04 -14.17
C LEU A 7 0.01 -10.60 -12.94
N ILE A 8 0.17 -11.51 -11.99
CA ILE A 8 0.83 -11.24 -10.71
C ILE A 8 2.14 -12.04 -10.64
N TYR A 9 3.27 -11.36 -10.73
CA TYR A 9 4.59 -12.00 -10.64
C TYR A 9 5.26 -11.72 -9.31
N LYS A 10 5.95 -12.72 -8.76
CA LYS A 10 6.78 -12.55 -7.56
C LYS A 10 8.07 -11.83 -7.96
N ILE A 11 8.33 -10.69 -7.33
CA ILE A 11 9.48 -9.83 -7.64
C ILE A 11 10.34 -9.53 -6.41
N SER A 12 11.58 -9.15 -6.66
CA SER A 12 12.47 -8.52 -5.70
C SER A 12 12.76 -7.10 -6.14
N CYS A 13 12.43 -6.11 -5.31
CA CYS A 13 12.85 -4.73 -5.54
C CYS A 13 14.21 -4.51 -4.87
N PHE A 14 15.15 -3.98 -5.64
CA PHE A 14 16.48 -3.65 -5.14
C PHE A 14 16.45 -2.33 -4.38
N CYS A 15 17.24 -2.26 -3.31
CA CYS A 15 17.48 -1.06 -2.53
C CYS A 15 16.21 -0.47 -1.89
N SER A 16 15.32 -1.31 -1.38
CA SER A 16 14.13 -0.87 -0.65
C SER A 16 13.95 -1.66 0.65
N HIS A 17 13.23 -1.07 1.61
CA HIS A 17 12.81 -1.72 2.85
C HIS A 17 11.35 -1.36 3.17
N ARG A 18 10.65 -2.27 3.87
CA ARG A 18 9.27 -2.03 4.35
C ARG A 18 9.28 -1.80 5.84
N PHE A 19 8.74 -0.66 6.26
CA PHE A 19 8.61 -0.28 7.66
C PHE A 19 7.15 -0.36 8.11
N SER A 20 6.93 -0.68 9.38
CA SER A 20 5.63 -0.46 10.01
C SER A 20 5.50 1.00 10.42
N ILE A 21 4.27 1.53 10.43
CA ILE A 21 3.97 2.92 10.81
C ILE A 21 3.01 2.88 11.99
N LYS A 22 3.27 3.66 13.05
CA LYS A 22 2.38 3.68 14.22
C LYS A 22 1.03 4.24 13.82
N GLY A 23 -0.04 3.66 14.35
CA GLY A 23 -1.40 4.09 14.01
C GLY A 23 -1.83 3.79 12.57
N ARG A 24 -1.01 3.14 11.73
CA ARG A 24 -1.40 2.64 10.40
C ARG A 24 -1.43 1.11 10.33
N VAL A 25 -2.27 0.60 9.43
CA VAL A 25 -2.41 -0.85 9.14
C VAL A 25 -1.82 -1.24 7.78
N TYR A 26 -0.95 -0.40 7.23
CA TYR A 26 -0.26 -0.60 5.96
C TYR A 26 1.22 -0.16 6.10
N PRO A 27 2.13 -0.71 5.27
CA PRO A 27 3.55 -0.45 5.40
C PRO A 27 4.02 0.79 4.63
N ALA A 28 5.05 1.47 5.14
CA ALA A 28 5.84 2.41 4.35
C ALA A 28 6.90 1.65 3.54
N ILE A 29 7.07 2.00 2.26
CA ILE A 29 8.21 1.55 1.44
C ILE A 29 9.18 2.73 1.32
N LEU A 30 10.43 2.52 1.72
CA LEU A 30 11.49 3.51 1.58
C LEU A 30 12.71 2.92 0.89
N PRO A 31 13.46 3.74 0.11
CA PRO A 31 14.71 3.30 -0.48
C PRO A 31 15.77 3.11 0.63
N VAL A 32 16.34 1.92 0.72
CA VAL A 32 17.42 1.57 1.65
C VAL A 32 18.45 0.73 0.91
N GLU A 33 19.67 1.25 0.81
CA GLU A 33 20.76 0.55 0.11
C GLU A 33 21.02 -0.85 0.71
N ASN A 34 21.39 -1.79 -0.16
CA ASN A 34 21.72 -3.18 0.19
C ASN A 34 20.58 -3.97 0.85
N LYS A 35 19.35 -3.44 0.88
CA LYS A 35 18.14 -4.18 1.25
C LYS A 35 17.37 -4.61 0.00
N LYS A 36 16.62 -5.69 0.14
CA LYS A 36 15.73 -6.22 -0.88
C LYS A 36 14.39 -6.52 -0.25
N ILE A 37 13.31 -6.12 -0.90
CA ILE A 37 11.96 -6.55 -0.53
C ILE A 37 11.45 -7.55 -1.54
N THR A 38 10.79 -8.59 -1.06
CA THR A 38 10.03 -9.50 -1.92
C THR A 38 8.59 -9.01 -1.98
N GLY A 39 8.06 -8.88 -3.18
CA GLY A 39 6.71 -8.38 -3.42
C GLY A 39 6.07 -9.04 -4.63
N ARG A 40 5.00 -8.42 -5.11
CA ARG A 40 4.31 -8.81 -6.33
C ARG A 40 4.17 -7.59 -7.23
N VAL A 41 4.32 -7.78 -8.53
CA VAL A 41 4.03 -6.76 -9.55
C VAL A 41 2.74 -7.13 -10.28
N LEU A 42 1.89 -6.13 -10.51
CA LEU A 42 0.68 -6.26 -11.31
C LEU A 42 0.99 -5.80 -12.74
N LEU A 43 0.80 -6.68 -13.72
CA LEU A 43 0.94 -6.34 -15.14
C LEU A 43 -0.44 -6.29 -15.80
N GLY A 44 -0.55 -5.49 -16.86
CA GLY A 44 -1.79 -5.34 -17.63
C GLY A 44 -2.80 -4.35 -17.03
N ILE A 45 -2.38 -3.52 -16.07
CA ILE A 45 -3.18 -2.45 -15.49
C ILE A 45 -3.41 -1.35 -16.55
N THR A 46 -4.67 -1.02 -16.80
CA THR A 46 -5.07 0.06 -17.71
C THR A 46 -4.90 1.43 -17.06
N ALA A 47 -4.86 2.50 -17.87
CA ALA A 47 -4.71 3.86 -17.34
C ALA A 47 -5.81 4.25 -16.32
N PRO A 48 -7.11 3.93 -16.53
CA PRO A 48 -8.14 4.19 -15.53
C PRO A 48 -7.97 3.38 -14.23
N GLU A 49 -7.54 2.12 -14.33
CA GLU A 49 -7.27 1.30 -13.13
C GLU A 49 -6.05 1.83 -12.36
N LEU A 50 -5.03 2.32 -13.06
CA LEU A 50 -3.88 2.96 -12.44
C LEU A 50 -4.26 4.26 -11.73
N ASP A 51 -5.19 5.05 -12.28
CA ASP A 51 -5.71 6.26 -11.64
C ASP A 51 -6.45 5.95 -10.33
N ILE A 52 -7.16 4.81 -10.26
CA ILE A 52 -7.77 4.34 -9.01
C ILE A 52 -6.69 4.02 -7.97
N LEU A 53 -5.59 3.39 -8.38
CA LEU A 53 -4.46 3.12 -7.47
C LEU A 53 -3.79 4.43 -7.01
N ASP A 54 -3.57 5.38 -7.92
CA ASP A 54 -3.01 6.70 -7.59
C ASP A 54 -3.86 7.42 -6.53
N LYS A 55 -5.19 7.38 -6.68
CA LYS A 55 -6.14 7.96 -5.71
C LYS A 55 -6.16 7.21 -4.39
N PHE A 56 -6.05 5.89 -4.42
CA PHE A 56 -6.05 5.06 -3.21
C PHE A 56 -4.81 5.35 -2.35
N GLU A 57 -3.64 5.44 -2.96
CA GLU A 57 -2.38 5.65 -2.22
C GLU A 57 -2.33 7.04 -1.58
N ASP A 58 -3.02 8.02 -2.19
CA ASP A 58 -3.24 9.36 -1.65
C ASP A 58 -1.91 10.13 -1.47
N TYR A 59 -1.94 11.28 -0.80
CA TYR A 59 -0.76 12.14 -0.59
C TYR A 59 0.35 11.50 0.27
N GLU A 60 0.09 10.37 0.93
CA GLU A 60 1.07 9.68 1.79
C GLU A 60 2.18 9.00 0.98
N TYR A 61 1.91 8.67 -0.29
CA TYR A 61 2.87 8.00 -1.15
C TYR A 61 3.09 8.75 -2.46
N GLU A 62 4.33 8.72 -2.93
CA GLU A 62 4.73 9.21 -4.24
C GLU A 62 4.93 8.03 -5.19
N LYS A 63 4.29 8.08 -6.36
CA LYS A 63 4.53 7.10 -7.42
C LYS A 63 5.93 7.27 -8.02
N LYS A 64 6.76 6.23 -7.93
CA LYS A 64 8.12 6.17 -8.48
C LYS A 64 8.27 5.02 -9.46
N LEU A 65 9.10 5.22 -10.48
CA LEU A 65 9.52 4.15 -11.38
C LEU A 65 10.76 3.46 -10.79
N VAL A 66 10.70 2.14 -10.64
CA VAL A 66 11.77 1.34 -10.04
C VAL A 66 12.11 0.13 -10.90
N ASN A 67 13.34 -0.38 -10.75
CA ASN A 67 13.78 -1.63 -11.34
C ASN A 67 13.52 -2.78 -10.37
N VAL A 68 12.82 -3.81 -10.83
CA VAL A 68 12.52 -5.01 -10.04
C VAL A 68 12.97 -6.25 -10.80
N SER A 69 13.42 -7.27 -10.07
CA SER A 69 13.80 -8.57 -10.64
C SER A 69 12.66 -9.56 -10.45
N LEU A 70 12.28 -10.28 -11.50
CA LEU A 70 11.46 -11.49 -11.35
C LEU A 70 12.25 -12.53 -10.54
N LEU A 71 11.60 -13.19 -9.57
CA LEU A 71 12.29 -14.21 -8.77
C LEU A 71 12.61 -15.47 -9.58
N ASP A 72 11.75 -15.81 -10.53
CA ASP A 72 11.85 -17.08 -11.25
C ASP A 72 12.89 -17.03 -12.37
N THR A 73 13.00 -15.88 -13.06
CA THR A 73 13.86 -15.71 -14.24
C THR A 73 15.06 -14.79 -14.02
N SER A 74 15.10 -14.06 -12.91
CA SER A 74 16.06 -12.95 -12.67
C SER A 74 16.02 -11.84 -13.72
N GLU A 75 14.98 -11.79 -14.54
CA GLU A 75 14.76 -10.71 -15.51
C GLU A 75 14.42 -9.42 -14.78
N VAL A 76 15.03 -8.32 -15.22
CA VAL A 76 14.79 -6.99 -14.67
C VAL A 76 13.72 -6.29 -15.50
N LEU A 77 12.68 -5.80 -14.84
CA LEU A 77 11.61 -5.01 -15.44
C LEU A 77 11.45 -3.68 -14.71
N GLN A 78 10.93 -2.69 -15.42
CA GLN A 78 10.52 -1.41 -14.84
C GLN A 78 9.08 -1.50 -14.37
N ALA A 79 8.82 -1.07 -13.15
CA ALA A 79 7.48 -1.03 -12.57
C ALA A 79 7.27 0.26 -11.78
N TYR A 80 6.03 0.73 -11.73
CA TYR A 80 5.65 1.76 -10.78
C TYR A 80 5.49 1.16 -9.39
N THR A 81 5.91 1.90 -8.38
CA THR A 81 5.71 1.60 -6.96
C THR A 81 5.37 2.88 -6.21
N TYR A 82 4.78 2.74 -5.03
CA TYR A 82 4.39 3.85 -4.19
C TYR A 82 5.35 3.93 -3.01
N VAL A 83 6.11 5.03 -2.94
CA VAL A 83 7.16 5.26 -1.94
C VAL A 83 6.63 6.23 -0.91
N TRP A 84 6.83 5.93 0.37
CA TRP A 84 6.39 6.80 1.46
C TRP A 84 7.03 8.19 1.33
N VAL A 85 6.22 9.24 1.35
CA VAL A 85 6.67 10.62 1.09
C VAL A 85 7.59 11.12 2.21
N ASN A 86 7.26 10.83 3.46
CA ASN A 86 7.99 11.34 4.62
C ASN A 86 9.07 10.34 5.08
N SER A 87 10.26 10.41 4.49
CA SER A 87 11.37 9.50 4.84
C SER A 87 11.90 9.65 6.27
N GLU A 88 11.63 10.77 6.95
CA GLU A 88 12.06 11.07 8.32
C GLU A 88 10.91 10.92 9.34
N ASP A 89 9.84 10.24 8.94
CA ASP A 89 8.66 10.06 9.77
C ASP A 89 9.00 9.35 11.10
N PRO A 90 8.78 10.02 12.25
CA PRO A 90 9.11 9.49 13.58
C PRO A 90 8.22 8.31 14.00
N ASP A 91 7.13 8.07 13.28
CA ASP A 91 6.23 6.95 13.50
C ASP A 91 6.63 5.71 12.70
N LEU A 92 7.67 5.77 11.87
CA LEU A 92 8.28 4.60 11.25
C LEU A 92 9.01 3.77 12.30
N TYR A 93 8.69 2.48 12.37
CA TYR A 93 9.31 1.57 13.32
C TYR A 93 9.35 0.14 12.81
N GLY A 94 10.42 -0.57 13.18
CA GLY A 94 10.58 -2.00 12.91
C GLY A 94 10.54 -2.38 11.43
N GLU A 95 10.68 -3.68 11.18
CA GLU A 95 10.44 -4.26 9.87
C GLU A 95 8.96 -4.65 9.74
N TRP A 96 8.40 -4.48 8.55
CA TRP A 96 7.07 -4.99 8.26
C TRP A 96 7.09 -6.50 8.01
N ASP A 97 6.38 -7.23 8.86
CA ASP A 97 6.16 -8.67 8.69
C ASP A 97 4.76 -8.94 8.10
N PHE A 98 4.74 -9.57 6.93
CA PHE A 98 3.51 -9.88 6.22
C PHE A 98 2.66 -10.93 6.93
N GLU A 99 3.24 -11.95 7.55
CA GLU A 99 2.48 -13.01 8.22
C GLU A 99 1.84 -12.49 9.51
N VAL A 100 2.59 -11.70 10.29
CA VAL A 100 2.05 -11.02 11.48
C VAL A 100 0.92 -10.07 11.10
N TRP A 101 1.09 -9.29 10.03
CA TRP A 101 0.05 -8.41 9.53
C TRP A 101 -1.18 -9.18 9.06
N LYS A 102 -0.98 -10.28 8.34
CA LYS A 102 -2.06 -11.10 7.77
C LYS A 102 -2.98 -11.63 8.86
N GLU A 103 -2.42 -12.05 9.98
CA GLU A 103 -3.20 -12.56 11.12
C GLU A 103 -3.88 -11.46 11.92
N SER A 104 -3.22 -10.31 12.12
CA SER A 104 -3.68 -9.29 13.08
C SER A 104 -4.43 -8.11 12.47
N LYS A 105 -4.09 -7.70 11.24
CA LYS A 105 -4.49 -6.40 10.65
C LYS A 105 -5.17 -6.53 9.29
N MET A 106 -5.12 -7.69 8.64
CA MET A 106 -5.72 -7.91 7.32
C MET A 106 -7.23 -7.63 7.31
N LYS A 107 -7.95 -8.05 8.36
CA LYS A 107 -9.40 -7.83 8.44
C LYS A 107 -9.74 -6.34 8.46
N ASP A 108 -9.02 -5.55 9.26
CA ASP A 108 -9.23 -4.11 9.35
C ASP A 108 -8.86 -3.40 8.04
N PHE A 109 -7.78 -3.83 7.40
CA PHE A 109 -7.39 -3.32 6.09
C PHE A 109 -8.45 -3.59 5.01
N LEU A 110 -9.04 -4.78 4.99
CA LEU A 110 -10.10 -5.12 4.05
C LEU A 110 -11.36 -4.29 4.30
N ASN A 111 -11.78 -4.13 5.57
CA ASN A 111 -12.92 -3.28 5.92
C ASN A 111 -12.71 -1.83 5.46
N MET A 112 -11.52 -1.27 5.67
CA MET A 112 -11.17 0.08 5.20
C MET A 112 -11.21 0.18 3.67
N THR A 113 -10.65 -0.82 2.98
CA THR A 113 -10.61 -0.83 1.52
C THR A 113 -12.02 -0.92 0.93
N MET A 114 -12.90 -1.72 1.54
CA MET A 114 -14.31 -1.78 1.14
C MET A 114 -15.01 -0.43 1.34
N GLY A 115 -14.81 0.22 2.49
CA GLY A 115 -15.36 1.55 2.75
C GLY A 115 -14.88 2.59 1.74
N PHE A 116 -13.60 2.57 1.35
CA PHE A 116 -13.08 3.44 0.29
C PHE A 116 -13.81 3.21 -1.04
N VAL A 117 -14.00 1.96 -1.45
CA VAL A 117 -14.69 1.64 -2.71
C VAL A 117 -16.14 2.14 -2.68
N GLU A 118 -16.84 1.95 -1.56
CA GLU A 118 -18.22 2.44 -1.38
C GLU A 118 -18.32 3.97 -1.42
N GLU A 119 -17.35 4.69 -0.83
CA GLU A 119 -17.33 6.16 -0.80
C GLU A 119 -16.93 6.78 -2.15
N GLN A 120 -16.09 6.11 -2.95
CA GLN A 120 -15.70 6.60 -4.28
C GLN A 120 -16.88 6.68 -5.28
N GLU A 121 -17.97 5.96 -5.03
CA GLU A 121 -19.20 6.08 -5.85
C GLU A 121 -19.99 7.37 -5.57
N GLN A 122 -19.61 8.13 -4.53
CA GLN A 122 -20.31 9.35 -4.11
C GLN A 122 -19.62 10.64 -4.61
N PRO A 123 -20.39 11.68 -4.96
CA PRO A 123 -19.85 12.95 -5.46
C PRO A 123 -19.05 13.78 -4.43
N GLU A 124 -19.14 13.47 -3.14
CA GLU A 124 -18.38 14.12 -2.05
C GLU A 124 -17.32 13.18 -1.43
N SER A 125 -16.64 12.38 -2.25
CA SER A 125 -15.66 11.41 -1.75
C SER A 125 -14.48 12.11 -1.05
N LYS A 126 -14.13 11.60 0.14
CA LYS A 126 -12.98 12.08 0.91
C LYS A 126 -11.71 11.34 0.49
N PRO A 127 -10.51 11.92 0.69
CA PRO A 127 -9.25 11.20 0.52
C PRO A 127 -9.21 9.96 1.44
N ARG A 128 -8.58 8.86 0.99
CA ARG A 128 -8.52 7.59 1.74
C ARG A 128 -8.01 7.81 3.15
N VAL A 129 -7.00 8.68 3.32
CA VAL A 129 -6.41 8.97 4.63
C VAL A 129 -7.41 9.64 5.57
N ALA A 130 -8.23 10.55 5.06
CA ALA A 130 -9.27 11.19 5.87
C ALA A 130 -10.36 10.18 6.28
N THR A 131 -10.74 9.28 5.39
CA THR A 131 -11.66 8.16 5.71
C THR A 131 -11.04 7.26 6.79
N TYR A 132 -9.76 6.92 6.66
CA TYR A 132 -9.02 6.13 7.64
C TYR A 132 -9.01 6.78 9.02
N GLU A 133 -8.62 8.05 9.10
CA GLU A 133 -8.56 8.79 10.37
C GLU A 133 -9.93 8.88 11.03
N SER A 134 -11.00 9.04 10.25
CA SER A 134 -12.35 9.04 10.80
C SER A 134 -12.76 7.69 11.42
N TYR A 135 -12.43 6.57 10.77
CA TYR A 135 -12.75 5.23 11.25
C TYR A 135 -12.00 4.88 12.55
N TYR A 136 -10.71 5.21 12.63
CA TYR A 136 -9.91 4.89 13.82
C TYR A 136 -10.17 5.86 14.98
N ASN A 137 -10.38 7.15 14.72
CA ASN A 137 -10.76 8.10 15.77
C ASN A 137 -12.15 7.81 16.37
N GLN A 138 -13.08 7.26 15.58
CA GLN A 138 -14.38 6.80 16.08
C GLN A 138 -14.27 5.56 16.97
N ASN A 139 -13.33 4.65 16.66
CA ASN A 139 -13.12 3.43 17.43
C ASN A 139 -12.27 3.64 18.70
N ASP A 140 -11.36 4.62 18.73
CA ASP A 140 -10.63 5.00 19.95
C ASP A 140 -11.54 5.75 20.97
N GLY A 141 -12.57 6.46 20.48
CA GLY A 141 -13.55 7.14 21.32
C GLY A 141 -14.53 6.21 22.06
N SER A 142 -14.67 4.94 21.65
CA SER A 142 -15.60 3.99 22.28
C SER A 142 -14.99 3.15 23.40
N ASN A 143 -13.69 3.31 23.69
CA ASN A 143 -13.01 2.66 24.82
C ASN A 143 -12.73 3.59 26.02
N LEU A 144 -13.33 4.79 26.03
CA LEU A 144 -13.30 5.72 27.18
C LEU A 144 -14.72 6.17 27.57
N SER A 145 -15.58 5.21 27.89
CA SER A 145 -16.68 5.44 28.82
C SER A 145 -16.92 4.16 29.61
N SER A 146 -16.39 4.15 30.84
CA SER A 146 -16.89 3.31 31.94
C SER A 146 -18.35 3.63 32.27
#